data_AF-A0AAN5DCV9-F1
#
_entry.id   AF-A0AAN5DCV9-F1
#
_cell.length_a   1.000
_cell.length_b   1.000
_cell.length_c   1.000
_cell.angle_alpha   90.00
_cell.angle_beta   90.00
_cell.angle_gamma   90.00
#
_symmetry.space_group_name_H-M   'P 1'
#
loop_
_entity.id
_entity.type
_entity.pdbx_description
1 polymer ?
#
loop_
_entity_poly.entity_id
_entity_poly.type
_entity_poly.pdbx_seq_one_letter_code
_entity_poly.pdbx_strand_id
1 'polypeptide(L)'
;MASRQDSFKNAQSLLEQEKVQEAFDAIQPFTTDKTVEYSPFEMETLANVLSEKVTSSEFGDEKKAACSAAIDILDGVKLVKDAVWLNCYSEILYESFSKMNRCAREEERENAWCRLKELYIEVLMMARKIWKDKNHPERLQIYLKLAKLCKSYLDVADEETMNMCTEAAKEAKFMGKGAMEDDDWRDANKAIEDIKKHCSDALHEKELLADNSDVE
;
A
#
# COMPACT_ATOMS: atom_id res chain seq x y z
N MET A 1 -23.54 -18.07 -16.45
CA MET A 1 -22.45 -17.43 -15.69
C MET A 1 -23.10 -16.52 -14.66
N ALA A 2 -22.63 -16.52 -13.40
CA ALA A 2 -23.08 -15.53 -12.43
C ALA A 2 -22.69 -14.12 -12.92
N SER A 3 -23.49 -13.10 -12.58
CA SER A 3 -23.09 -11.73 -12.90
C SER A 3 -21.87 -11.34 -12.07
N ARG A 4 -21.04 -10.40 -12.55
CA ARG A 4 -19.87 -9.90 -11.82
C ARG A 4 -20.25 -9.47 -10.40
N GLN A 5 -21.35 -8.72 -10.26
CA GLN A 5 -21.82 -8.26 -8.95
C GLN A 5 -22.23 -9.42 -8.03
N ASP A 6 -22.87 -10.46 -8.56
CA ASP A 6 -23.22 -11.65 -7.78
C ASP A 6 -21.97 -12.43 -7.34
N SER A 7 -20.94 -12.51 -8.20
CA SER A 7 -19.65 -13.12 -7.87
C SER A 7 -18.96 -12.40 -6.70
N PHE A 8 -18.96 -11.06 -6.69
CA PHE A 8 -18.38 -10.29 -5.59
C PHE A 8 -19.18 -10.43 -4.29
N LYS A 9 -20.52 -10.43 -4.35
CA LYS A 9 -21.36 -10.70 -3.17
C LYS A 9 -21.14 -12.12 -2.63
N ASN A 10 -21.02 -13.10 -3.52
CA ASN A 10 -20.71 -14.48 -3.14
C ASN A 10 -19.33 -14.58 -2.47
N ALA A 11 -18.31 -13.92 -3.02
CA ALA A 11 -16.99 -13.88 -2.42
C ALA A 11 -16.99 -13.27 -1.02
N GLN A 12 -17.73 -12.18 -0.80
CA GLN A 12 -17.91 -11.60 0.53
C GLN A 12 -18.53 -12.61 1.51
N SER A 13 -19.61 -13.29 1.12
CA SER A 13 -20.25 -14.31 1.96
C SER A 13 -19.34 -15.52 2.23
N LEU A 14 -18.49 -15.89 1.28
CA LEU A 14 -17.49 -16.95 1.46
C LEU A 14 -16.38 -16.53 2.43
N LEU A 15 -15.95 -15.26 2.40
CA LEU A 15 -15.01 -14.73 3.40
C LEU A 15 -15.58 -14.77 4.81
N GLU A 16 -16.85 -14.40 4.99
CA GLU A 16 -17.54 -14.50 6.30
C GLU A 16 -17.60 -15.94 6.83
N GLN A 17 -17.48 -16.93 5.94
CA GLN A 17 -17.41 -18.35 6.27
C GLN A 17 -15.97 -18.87 6.36
N GLU A 18 -14.97 -17.99 6.34
CA GLU A 18 -13.53 -18.30 6.36
C GLU A 18 -13.06 -19.16 5.16
N LYS A 19 -13.82 -19.15 4.06
CA LYS A 19 -13.52 -19.92 2.83
C LYS A 19 -12.74 -19.07 1.83
N VAL A 20 -11.52 -18.69 2.22
CA VAL A 20 -10.67 -17.73 1.48
C VAL A 20 -10.40 -18.16 0.04
N GLN A 21 -10.07 -19.44 -0.19
CA GLN A 21 -9.77 -19.92 -1.55
C GLN A 21 -11.02 -19.91 -2.44
N GLU A 22 -12.18 -20.37 -1.92
CA GLU A 22 -13.44 -20.32 -2.67
C GLU A 22 -13.86 -18.87 -2.97
N ALA A 23 -13.64 -17.96 -2.03
CA ALA A 23 -13.91 -16.53 -2.23
C ALA A 23 -13.03 -15.95 -3.35
N PHE A 24 -11.74 -16.31 -3.38
CA PHE A 24 -10.84 -15.90 -4.45
C PHE A 24 -11.27 -16.47 -5.80
N ASP A 25 -11.57 -17.76 -5.87
CA ASP A 25 -12.00 -18.43 -7.11
C ASP A 25 -13.28 -17.80 -7.68
N ALA A 26 -14.19 -17.32 -6.82
CA ALA A 26 -15.42 -16.66 -7.24
C ALA A 26 -15.20 -15.33 -7.98
N ILE A 27 -14.12 -14.59 -7.66
CA ILE A 27 -13.79 -13.30 -8.28
C ILE A 27 -12.60 -13.33 -9.24
N GLN A 28 -11.81 -14.40 -9.24
CA GLN A 28 -10.64 -14.59 -10.10
C GLN A 28 -10.91 -14.31 -11.60
N PRO A 29 -12.06 -14.69 -12.19
CA PRO A 29 -12.34 -14.36 -13.59
C PRO A 29 -12.32 -12.85 -13.89
N PHE A 30 -12.54 -12.00 -12.88
CA PHE A 30 -12.58 -10.55 -13.00
C PHE A 30 -11.29 -9.86 -12.56
N THR A 31 -10.26 -10.60 -12.13
CA THR A 31 -8.95 -10.05 -11.72
C THR A 31 -7.87 -10.18 -12.80
N THR A 32 -8.20 -10.82 -13.92
CA THR A 32 -7.25 -11.08 -15.03
C THR A 32 -7.24 -9.98 -16.09
N ASP A 33 -8.27 -9.13 -16.14
CA ASP A 33 -8.36 -8.02 -17.08
C ASP A 33 -7.78 -6.73 -16.46
N LYS A 34 -6.66 -6.29 -17.01
CA LYS A 34 -5.88 -5.12 -16.56
C LYS A 34 -6.53 -3.75 -16.86
N THR A 35 -7.79 -3.75 -17.30
CA THR A 35 -8.52 -2.51 -17.61
C THR A 35 -9.81 -2.36 -16.80
N VAL A 36 -10.03 -3.27 -15.86
CA VAL A 36 -11.23 -3.27 -15.02
C VAL A 36 -11.18 -2.12 -14.02
N GLU A 37 -12.22 -1.28 -14.08
CA GLU A 37 -12.57 -0.39 -12.98
C GLU A 37 -13.45 -1.17 -11.99
N TYR A 38 -13.02 -1.25 -10.75
CA TYR A 38 -13.82 -1.80 -9.65
C TYR A 38 -14.65 -0.68 -9.01
N SER A 39 -15.92 -0.97 -8.72
CA SER A 39 -16.69 -0.13 -7.81
C SER A 39 -16.09 -0.16 -6.39
N PRO A 40 -16.41 0.80 -5.51
CA PRO A 40 -15.92 0.78 -4.12
C PRO A 40 -16.17 -0.53 -3.40
N PHE A 41 -17.37 -1.11 -3.55
CA PHE A 41 -17.73 -2.41 -2.98
C PHE A 41 -16.85 -3.56 -3.51
N GLU A 42 -16.60 -3.59 -4.81
CA GLU A 42 -15.78 -4.64 -5.41
C GLU A 42 -14.31 -4.50 -5.00
N MET A 43 -13.80 -3.28 -4.90
CA MET A 43 -12.43 -3.03 -4.44
C MET A 43 -12.26 -3.39 -2.96
N GLU A 44 -13.23 -3.05 -2.11
CA GLU A 44 -13.24 -3.47 -0.70
C GLU A 44 -13.24 -5.00 -0.60
N THR A 45 -14.13 -5.67 -1.34
CA THR A 45 -14.20 -7.14 -1.36
C THR A 45 -12.90 -7.75 -1.87
N LEU A 46 -12.33 -7.22 -2.96
CA LEU A 46 -11.05 -7.66 -3.51
C LEU A 46 -9.93 -7.49 -2.49
N ALA A 47 -9.83 -6.32 -1.85
CA ALA A 47 -8.83 -6.03 -0.83
C ALA A 47 -8.93 -7.02 0.34
N ASN A 48 -10.14 -7.31 0.82
CA ASN A 48 -10.35 -8.28 1.91
C ASN A 48 -9.95 -9.70 1.48
N VAL A 49 -10.34 -10.14 0.28
CA VAL A 49 -9.96 -11.47 -0.24
C VAL A 49 -8.45 -11.61 -0.35
N LEU A 50 -7.77 -10.60 -0.92
CA LEU A 50 -6.33 -10.61 -1.06
C LEU A 50 -5.62 -10.52 0.29
N SER A 51 -6.12 -9.70 1.22
CA SER A 51 -5.56 -9.57 2.57
C SER A 51 -5.61 -10.91 3.29
N GLU A 52 -6.76 -11.58 3.29
CA GLU A 52 -6.92 -12.91 3.88
C GLU A 52 -6.03 -13.95 3.21
N LYS A 53 -5.94 -13.95 1.87
CA LYS A 53 -5.07 -14.88 1.14
C LYS A 53 -3.60 -14.68 1.50
N VAL A 54 -3.14 -13.43 1.56
CA VAL A 54 -1.77 -13.08 1.92
C VAL A 54 -1.49 -13.28 3.40
N THR A 55 -2.50 -13.25 4.27
CA THR A 55 -2.37 -13.52 5.71
C THR A 55 -2.35 -15.01 6.02
N SER A 56 -3.27 -15.78 5.44
CA SER A 56 -3.48 -17.21 5.70
C SER A 56 -2.43 -18.13 5.07
N SER A 57 -1.73 -17.71 4.01
CA SER A 57 -0.72 -18.55 3.35
C SER A 57 0.44 -18.94 4.29
N GLU A 58 1.06 -20.09 4.07
CA GLU A 58 2.24 -20.51 4.85
C GLU A 58 3.45 -19.62 4.58
N PHE A 59 4.47 -19.68 5.46
CA PHE A 59 5.71 -18.89 5.34
C PHE A 59 6.57 -19.32 4.13
N GLY A 60 7.56 -18.50 3.77
CA GLY A 60 8.50 -18.81 2.70
C GLY A 60 7.89 -18.62 1.30
N ASP A 61 8.09 -19.61 0.42
CA ASP A 61 7.72 -19.50 -1.00
C ASP A 61 6.21 -19.39 -1.23
N GLU A 62 5.37 -19.98 -0.37
CA GLU A 62 3.92 -19.84 -0.47
C GLU A 62 3.44 -18.42 -0.16
N LYS A 63 3.94 -17.81 0.93
CA LYS A 63 3.73 -16.38 1.24
C LYS A 63 4.19 -15.50 0.09
N LYS A 64 5.37 -15.78 -0.46
CA LYS A 64 5.91 -15.02 -1.59
C LYS A 64 4.98 -15.12 -2.80
N ALA A 65 4.53 -16.31 -3.17
CA ALA A 65 3.60 -16.51 -4.28
C ALA A 65 2.27 -15.77 -4.06
N ALA A 66 1.71 -15.81 -2.84
CA ALA A 66 0.50 -15.08 -2.49
C ALA A 66 0.68 -13.55 -2.62
N CYS A 67 1.80 -13.02 -2.11
CA CYS A 67 2.11 -11.59 -2.23
C CYS A 67 2.32 -11.18 -3.70
N SER A 68 3.06 -11.96 -4.49
CA SER A 68 3.28 -11.68 -5.91
C SER A 68 1.96 -11.66 -6.68
N ALA A 69 1.09 -12.65 -6.44
CA ALA A 69 -0.22 -12.70 -7.09
C ALA A 69 -1.11 -11.50 -6.72
N ALA A 70 -1.09 -11.08 -5.45
CA ALA A 70 -1.82 -9.89 -5.02
C ALA A 70 -1.28 -8.63 -5.71
N ILE A 71 0.04 -8.44 -5.76
CA ILE A 71 0.69 -7.31 -6.44
C ILE A 71 0.38 -7.33 -7.95
N ASP A 72 0.42 -8.49 -8.59
CA ASP A 72 0.08 -8.65 -10.02
C ASP A 72 -1.35 -8.24 -10.33
N ILE A 73 -2.29 -8.58 -9.45
CA ILE A 73 -3.69 -8.16 -9.58
C ILE A 73 -3.78 -6.65 -9.40
N LEU A 74 -3.19 -6.10 -8.33
CA LEU A 74 -3.26 -4.66 -8.01
C LEU A 74 -2.64 -3.79 -9.12
N ASP A 75 -1.54 -4.23 -9.71
CA ASP A 75 -0.90 -3.57 -10.86
C ASP A 75 -1.78 -3.53 -12.12
N GLY A 76 -2.72 -4.46 -12.25
CA GLY A 76 -3.73 -4.44 -13.31
C GLY A 76 -4.95 -3.55 -13.00
N VAL A 77 -5.07 -2.98 -11.80
CA VAL A 77 -6.25 -2.24 -11.39
C VAL A 77 -6.17 -0.80 -11.88
N LYS A 78 -7.21 -0.33 -12.57
CA LYS A 78 -7.34 1.10 -12.88
C LYS A 78 -7.79 1.88 -11.66
N LEU A 79 -6.98 2.84 -11.21
CA LEU A 79 -7.31 3.68 -10.05
C LEU A 79 -8.56 4.54 -10.28
N VAL A 80 -9.44 4.56 -9.27
CA VAL A 80 -10.69 5.33 -9.28
C VAL A 80 -10.57 6.54 -8.34
N LYS A 81 -11.17 7.67 -8.74
CA LYS A 81 -11.20 8.90 -7.93
C LYS A 81 -12.31 8.83 -6.87
N ASP A 82 -12.15 7.91 -5.92
CA ASP A 82 -13.05 7.70 -4.79
C ASP A 82 -12.24 7.44 -3.51
N ALA A 83 -12.60 8.09 -2.40
CA ALA A 83 -11.81 8.09 -1.17
C ALA A 83 -11.80 6.72 -0.49
N VAL A 84 -12.96 6.06 -0.40
CA VAL A 84 -13.09 4.74 0.22
C VAL A 84 -12.34 3.72 -0.61
N TRP A 85 -12.54 3.77 -1.93
CA TRP A 85 -11.84 2.92 -2.89
C TRP A 85 -10.32 3.03 -2.76
N LEU A 86 -9.78 4.25 -2.71
CA LEU A 86 -8.33 4.46 -2.66
C LEU A 86 -7.75 4.04 -1.31
N ASN A 87 -8.51 4.19 -0.22
CA ASN A 87 -8.12 3.69 1.09
C ASN A 87 -7.99 2.16 1.07
N CYS A 88 -9.00 1.44 0.56
CA CYS A 88 -8.95 -0.02 0.41
C CYS A 88 -7.76 -0.46 -0.45
N TYR A 89 -7.59 0.14 -1.63
CA TYR A 89 -6.48 -0.17 -2.54
C TYR A 89 -5.12 0.06 -1.89
N SER A 90 -4.91 1.21 -1.26
CA SER A 90 -3.62 1.55 -0.63
C SER A 90 -3.29 0.66 0.56
N GLU A 91 -4.30 0.17 1.30
CA GLU A 91 -4.11 -0.74 2.42
C GLU A 91 -3.60 -2.10 1.95
N ILE A 92 -4.29 -2.74 1.01
CA ILE A 92 -3.86 -4.04 0.50
C ILE A 92 -2.54 -3.95 -0.27
N LEU A 93 -2.27 -2.82 -0.93
CA LEU A 93 -0.97 -2.56 -1.56
C LEU A 93 0.15 -2.53 -0.52
N TYR A 94 -0.01 -1.72 0.54
CA TYR A 94 0.94 -1.66 1.65
C TYR A 94 1.14 -3.03 2.30
N GLU A 95 0.06 -3.74 2.58
CA GLU A 95 0.11 -5.06 3.22
C GLU A 95 0.85 -6.08 2.35
N SER A 96 0.54 -6.13 1.04
CA SER A 96 1.18 -7.05 0.10
C SER A 96 2.69 -6.82 0.03
N PHE A 97 3.13 -5.57 -0.07
CA PHE A 97 4.56 -5.24 -0.09
C PHE A 97 5.25 -5.41 1.26
N SER A 98 4.56 -5.15 2.36
CA SER A 98 5.07 -5.35 3.72
C SER A 98 5.30 -6.83 4.03
N LYS A 99 4.40 -7.71 3.57
CA LYS A 99 4.58 -9.16 3.68
C LYS A 99 5.61 -9.68 2.68
N MET A 100 5.61 -9.19 1.44
CA MET A 100 6.63 -9.51 0.42
C MET A 100 8.04 -9.25 0.95
N ASN A 101 8.24 -8.14 1.66
CA ASN A 101 9.52 -7.79 2.25
C ASN A 101 10.14 -8.89 3.13
N ARG A 102 9.29 -9.69 3.79
CA ARG A 102 9.71 -10.72 4.74
C ARG A 102 10.03 -12.06 4.07
N CYS A 103 9.64 -12.25 2.82
CA CYS A 103 9.82 -13.51 2.09
C CYS A 103 10.58 -13.37 0.76
N ALA A 104 10.75 -12.16 0.23
CA ALA A 104 11.60 -11.89 -0.92
C ALA A 104 13.08 -12.06 -0.57
N ARG A 105 13.83 -12.69 -1.47
CA ARG A 105 15.29 -12.77 -1.38
C ARG A 105 15.92 -11.44 -1.77
N GLU A 106 17.17 -11.23 -1.38
CA GLU A 106 17.91 -9.98 -1.62
C GLU A 106 17.86 -9.54 -3.08
N GLU A 107 18.12 -10.48 -4.00
CA GLU A 107 18.06 -10.25 -5.45
C GLU A 107 16.66 -9.95 -6.01
N GLU A 108 15.60 -10.27 -5.27
CA GLU A 108 14.20 -10.02 -5.66
C GLU A 108 13.68 -8.68 -5.13
N ARG A 109 14.31 -8.15 -4.07
CA ARG A 109 13.85 -6.94 -3.36
C ARG A 109 13.96 -5.68 -4.21
N GLU A 110 14.99 -5.57 -5.02
CA GLU A 110 15.16 -4.42 -5.94
C GLU A 110 14.01 -4.36 -6.95
N ASN A 111 13.64 -5.51 -7.55
CA ASN A 111 12.52 -5.59 -8.48
C ASN A 111 11.18 -5.29 -7.78
N ALA A 112 10.98 -5.81 -6.57
CA ALA A 112 9.80 -5.50 -5.76
C ALA A 112 9.72 -3.99 -5.44
N TRP A 113 10.84 -3.38 -5.09
CA TRP A 113 10.93 -1.95 -4.78
C TRP A 113 10.63 -1.07 -6.01
N CYS A 114 11.20 -1.38 -7.17
CA CYS A 114 10.91 -0.66 -8.41
C CYS A 114 9.42 -0.67 -8.72
N ARG A 115 8.78 -1.84 -8.64
CA ARG A 115 7.33 -1.97 -8.87
C ARG A 115 6.50 -1.24 -7.83
N LEU A 116 6.91 -1.29 -6.56
CA LEU A 116 6.27 -0.54 -5.47
C LEU A 116 6.25 0.96 -5.79
N LYS A 117 7.38 1.53 -6.22
CA LYS A 117 7.49 2.95 -6.55
C LYS A 117 6.54 3.34 -7.68
N GLU A 118 6.51 2.57 -8.75
CA GLU A 118 5.62 2.83 -9.90
C GLU A 118 4.14 2.89 -9.45
N LEU A 119 3.69 1.90 -8.67
CA LEU A 119 2.33 1.87 -8.14
C LEU A 119 2.05 3.04 -7.19
N TYR A 120 2.99 3.38 -6.31
CA TYR A 120 2.81 4.50 -5.38
C TYR A 120 2.80 5.86 -6.07
N ILE A 121 3.49 6.06 -7.20
CA ILE A 121 3.39 7.30 -7.98
C ILE A 121 1.94 7.53 -8.41
N GLU A 122 1.28 6.50 -8.93
CA GLU A 122 -0.11 6.59 -9.36
C GLU A 122 -1.07 6.83 -8.17
N VAL A 123 -0.87 6.11 -7.07
CA VAL A 123 -1.65 6.27 -5.84
C VAL A 123 -1.51 7.68 -5.28
N LEU A 124 -0.29 8.23 -5.23
CA LEU A 124 -0.03 9.59 -4.75
C LEU A 124 -0.65 10.64 -5.67
N MET A 125 -0.62 10.43 -7.00
CA MET A 125 -1.31 11.28 -7.95
C MET A 125 -2.82 11.25 -7.75
N MET A 126 -3.41 10.08 -7.49
CA MET A 126 -4.85 9.96 -7.22
C MET A 126 -5.23 10.57 -5.88
N ALA A 127 -4.43 10.36 -4.83
CA ALA A 127 -4.62 10.95 -3.50
C ALA A 127 -4.68 12.47 -3.56
N ARG A 128 -3.80 13.11 -4.35
CA ARG A 128 -3.82 14.58 -4.57
C ARG A 128 -5.09 15.08 -5.28
N LYS A 129 -5.72 14.24 -6.11
CA LYS A 129 -6.98 14.58 -6.81
C LYS A 129 -8.19 14.45 -5.89
N ILE A 130 -8.17 13.49 -4.96
CA ILE A 130 -9.24 13.25 -3.99
C ILE A 130 -9.13 14.26 -2.84
N TRP A 131 -7.97 14.30 -2.17
CA TRP A 131 -7.70 15.16 -1.02
C TRP A 131 -6.77 16.31 -1.43
N LYS A 132 -7.38 17.45 -1.75
CA LYS A 132 -6.67 18.63 -2.27
C LYS A 132 -5.72 19.22 -1.23
N ASP A 133 -6.16 19.28 0.02
CA ASP A 133 -5.38 19.82 1.12
C ASP A 133 -4.23 18.89 1.46
N LYS A 134 -3.02 19.45 1.60
CA LYS A 134 -1.81 18.64 1.82
C LYS A 134 -1.75 18.04 3.23
N ASN A 135 -2.47 18.64 4.18
CA ASN A 135 -2.57 18.18 5.56
C ASN A 135 -3.75 17.22 5.81
N HIS A 136 -4.50 16.82 4.77
CA HIS A 136 -5.61 15.88 4.94
C HIS A 136 -5.11 14.55 5.53
N PRO A 137 -5.72 14.01 6.62
CA PRO A 137 -5.20 12.84 7.32
C PRO A 137 -4.98 11.63 6.42
N GLU A 138 -5.97 11.26 5.61
CA GLU A 138 -5.95 10.09 4.72
C GLU A 138 -4.90 10.22 3.61
N ARG A 139 -4.71 11.45 3.08
CA ARG A 139 -3.60 11.71 2.16
C ARG A 139 -2.25 11.48 2.83
N LEU A 140 -2.09 11.91 4.08
CA LEU A 140 -0.87 11.70 4.85
C LEU A 140 -0.66 10.22 5.19
N GLN A 141 -1.74 9.45 5.44
CA GLN A 141 -1.64 8.01 5.68
C GLN A 141 -0.99 7.26 4.50
N ILE A 142 -1.23 7.70 3.25
CA ILE A 142 -0.57 7.10 2.08
C ILE A 142 0.94 7.37 2.11
N TYR A 143 1.38 8.58 2.42
CA TYR A 143 2.81 8.88 2.59
C TYR A 143 3.41 8.11 3.78
N LEU A 144 2.66 7.94 4.87
CA LEU A 144 3.11 7.16 6.02
C LEU A 144 3.33 5.69 5.67
N LYS A 145 2.43 5.08 4.89
CA LYS A 145 2.59 3.71 4.37
C LYS A 145 3.86 3.59 3.52
N LEU A 146 4.10 4.55 2.62
CA LEU A 146 5.31 4.56 1.80
C LEU A 146 6.58 4.75 2.65
N ALA A 147 6.56 5.65 3.65
CA ALA A 147 7.68 5.85 4.57
C ALA A 147 8.02 4.58 5.39
N LYS A 148 7.00 3.84 5.84
CA LYS A 148 7.17 2.53 6.50
C LYS A 148 7.78 1.49 5.55
N LEU A 149 7.39 1.50 4.28
CA LEU A 149 7.96 0.61 3.27
C LEU A 149 9.41 0.98 2.94
N CYS A 150 9.78 2.27 2.91
CA CYS A 150 11.18 2.69 2.76
C CYS A 150 12.07 2.06 3.84
N LYS A 151 11.61 2.03 5.10
CA LYS A 151 12.32 1.36 6.19
C LYS A 151 12.34 -0.16 6.02
N SER A 152 11.27 -0.75 5.51
CA SER A 152 11.19 -2.20 5.30
C SER A 152 12.15 -2.67 4.21
N TYR A 153 12.29 -1.86 3.16
CA TYR A 153 13.15 -2.08 1.98
C TYR A 153 14.47 -1.30 2.05
N LEU A 154 15.02 -1.08 3.25
CA LEU A 154 16.12 -0.15 3.50
C LEU A 154 17.34 -0.32 2.57
N ASP A 155 17.68 -1.57 2.26
CA ASP A 155 18.77 -2.00 1.39
C ASP A 155 18.63 -1.47 -0.05
N VAL A 156 17.41 -1.37 -0.55
CA VAL A 156 17.11 -0.97 -1.94
C VAL A 156 16.36 0.36 -2.05
N ALA A 157 15.80 0.86 -0.95
CA ALA A 157 15.01 2.08 -0.93
C ALA A 157 15.88 3.31 -1.16
N ASP A 158 15.53 4.13 -2.16
CA ASP A 158 16.26 5.35 -2.49
C ASP A 158 15.92 6.53 -1.57
N GLU A 159 16.90 7.42 -1.38
CA GLU A 159 16.74 8.62 -0.57
C GLU A 159 15.72 9.60 -1.19
N GLU A 160 15.56 9.59 -2.52
CA GLU A 160 14.58 10.43 -3.22
C GLU A 160 13.15 10.16 -2.72
N THR A 161 12.79 8.89 -2.58
CA THR A 161 11.48 8.47 -2.05
C THR A 161 11.29 8.90 -0.59
N MET A 162 12.32 8.76 0.25
CA MET A 162 12.28 9.20 1.66
C MET A 162 12.15 10.73 1.77
N ASN A 163 12.89 11.47 0.93
CA ASN A 163 12.83 12.92 0.84
C ASN A 163 11.46 13.38 0.37
N MET A 164 10.86 12.73 -0.63
CA MET A 164 9.50 13.03 -1.07
C MET A 164 8.47 12.92 0.07
N CYS A 165 8.54 11.83 0.87
CA CYS A 165 7.67 11.66 2.03
C CYS A 165 7.90 12.75 3.09
N THR A 166 9.17 13.06 3.36
CA THR A 166 9.56 14.10 4.33
C THR A 166 9.09 15.48 3.90
N GLU A 167 9.23 15.84 2.62
CA GLU A 167 8.73 17.11 2.08
C GLU A 167 7.20 17.19 2.16
N ALA A 168 6.48 16.12 1.83
CA ALA A 168 5.03 16.08 2.01
C ALA A 168 4.60 16.37 3.46
N ALA A 169 5.31 15.78 4.44
CA ALA A 169 5.07 16.05 5.86
C ALA A 169 5.44 17.49 6.30
N LYS A 170 6.48 18.09 5.71
CA LYS A 170 6.84 19.50 5.93
C LYS A 170 5.78 20.45 5.38
N GLU A 171 5.33 20.21 4.15
CA GLU A 171 4.28 21.01 3.51
C GLU A 171 2.95 20.93 4.29
N ALA A 172 2.58 19.73 4.73
CA ALA A 172 1.39 19.53 5.57
C ALA A 172 1.50 20.25 6.92
N LYS A 173 2.67 20.18 7.58
CA LYS A 173 2.93 20.94 8.81
C LYS A 173 2.83 22.44 8.59
N PHE A 174 3.32 22.94 7.45
CA PHE A 174 3.25 24.36 7.09
C PHE A 174 1.81 24.84 6.87
N MET A 175 0.94 23.99 6.29
CA MET A 175 -0.49 24.32 6.18
C MET A 175 -1.18 24.52 7.54
N GLY A 176 -0.71 23.82 8.59
CA GLY A 176 -1.27 23.92 9.94
C GLY A 176 -2.69 23.35 10.04
N LYS A 177 -3.41 23.68 11.12
CA LYS A 177 -4.76 23.16 11.39
C LYS A 177 -5.82 23.68 10.41
N GLY A 178 -5.76 24.96 10.06
CA GLY A 178 -6.80 25.60 9.25
C GLY A 178 -8.19 25.46 9.88
N ALA A 179 -9.16 25.03 9.07
CA ALA A 179 -10.57 24.80 9.46
C ALA A 179 -10.87 23.34 9.86
N MET A 180 -9.84 22.50 10.00
CA MET A 180 -9.96 21.09 10.34
C MET A 180 -10.46 20.90 11.78
N GLU A 181 -11.20 19.82 12.03
CA GLU A 181 -11.62 19.46 13.38
C GLU A 181 -10.42 19.02 14.24
N ASP A 182 -10.59 19.02 15.57
CA ASP A 182 -9.50 18.67 16.50
C ASP A 182 -9.01 17.22 16.33
N ASP A 183 -9.94 16.29 16.08
CA ASP A 183 -9.62 14.88 15.89
C ASP A 183 -8.83 14.66 14.59
N ASP A 184 -9.31 15.20 13.47
CA ASP A 184 -8.60 15.17 12.18
C ASP A 184 -7.22 15.82 12.29
N TRP A 185 -7.11 16.95 13.00
CA TRP A 185 -5.83 17.63 13.18
C TRP A 185 -4.85 16.82 14.04
N ARG A 186 -5.35 16.12 15.06
CA ARG A 186 -4.53 15.19 15.85
C ARG A 186 -4.00 14.07 14.97
N ASP A 187 -4.85 13.49 14.12
CA ASP A 187 -4.48 12.37 13.26
C ASP A 187 -3.50 12.81 12.16
N ALA A 188 -3.70 14.00 11.57
CA ALA A 188 -2.77 14.61 10.63
C ALA A 188 -1.40 14.86 11.27
N ASN A 189 -1.34 15.43 12.49
CA ASN A 189 -0.06 15.67 13.18
C ASN A 189 0.66 14.37 13.50
N LYS A 190 -0.06 13.36 13.99
CA LYS A 190 0.51 12.05 14.26
C LYS A 190 1.14 11.47 12.98
N ALA A 191 0.43 11.53 11.86
CA ALA A 191 0.96 11.09 10.58
C ALA A 191 2.21 11.87 10.15
N ILE A 192 2.21 13.20 10.30
CA ILE A 192 3.37 14.07 10.00
C ILE A 192 4.60 13.66 10.83
N GLU A 193 4.42 13.42 12.12
CA GLU A 193 5.50 13.01 13.02
C GLU A 193 6.02 11.61 12.69
N ASP A 194 5.12 10.66 12.46
CA ASP A 194 5.47 9.28 12.13
C ASP A 194 6.18 9.19 10.77
N ILE A 195 5.76 9.97 9.75
CA ILE A 195 6.46 10.04 8.46
C ILE A 195 7.91 10.50 8.67
N LYS A 196 8.10 11.60 9.40
CA LYS A 196 9.45 12.16 9.65
C LYS A 196 10.32 11.18 10.41
N LYS A 197 9.76 10.52 11.41
CA LYS A 197 10.46 9.51 12.19
C LYS A 197 10.90 8.34 11.30
N HIS A 198 9.99 7.74 10.54
CA HIS A 198 10.31 6.60 9.68
C HIS A 198 11.37 6.94 8.62
N CYS A 199 11.28 8.10 7.97
CA CYS A 199 12.28 8.53 6.99
C CYS A 199 13.62 8.87 7.63
N SER A 200 13.63 9.55 8.79
CA SER A 200 14.88 9.88 9.50
C SER A 200 15.59 8.63 10.00
N ASP A 201 14.85 7.67 10.57
CA ASP A 201 15.40 6.40 11.02
C ASP A 201 16.00 5.64 9.82
N ALA A 202 15.29 5.58 8.69
CA ALA A 202 15.77 4.89 7.50
C ALA A 202 17.03 5.55 6.91
N LEU A 203 17.09 6.87 6.80
CA LEU A 203 18.28 7.57 6.33
C LEU A 203 19.49 7.29 7.23
N HIS A 204 19.31 7.38 8.55
CA HIS A 204 20.37 7.11 9.50
C HIS A 204 20.85 5.65 9.45
N GLU A 205 19.92 4.68 9.40
CA GLU A 205 20.27 3.26 9.28
C GLU A 205 21.00 2.98 7.95
N LYS A 206 20.68 3.71 6.87
CA LYS A 206 21.35 3.58 5.58
C LYS A 206 22.78 4.12 5.58
N GLU A 207 23.02 5.26 6.24
CA GLU A 207 24.38 5.80 6.48
C GLU A 207 25.25 4.77 7.22
N LEU A 208 24.71 4.13 8.25
CA LEU A 208 25.43 3.10 9.00
C LEU A 208 25.75 1.85 8.16
N LEU A 209 24.91 1.49 7.19
CA LEU A 209 25.18 0.38 6.28
C LEU A 209 26.30 0.73 5.29
N ALA A 210 26.29 1.94 4.75
CA ALA A 210 27.33 2.42 3.84
C ALA A 210 28.70 2.50 4.53
N ASP A 211 28.76 3.08 5.73
CA ASP A 211 29.99 3.21 6.52
C ASP A 211 30.61 1.84 6.87
N ASN A 212 29.80 0.80 7.02
CA ASN A 212 30.30 -0.56 7.28
C ASN A 212 30.78 -1.28 6.01
N SER A 213 30.26 -0.91 4.83
CA SER A 213 30.68 -1.50 3.56
C SER A 213 32.02 -0.96 3.04
N ASP A 214 32.45 0.22 3.52
CA ASP A 214 33.73 0.84 3.17
C ASP A 214 34.92 0.35 4.03
N VAL A 215 34.68 -0.60 4.95
CA VAL A 215 35.68 -1.13 5.90
C VAL A 215 36.14 -2.56 5.55
N GLU A 216 35.62 -3.18 4.48
CA GLU A 216 36.07 -4.47 3.92
C GLU A 216 36.96 -4.32 2.67
#